data_AF-A0A0X8X1Q7-F1
#
_entry.id   AF-A0A0X8X1Q7-F1
#
_cell.length_a   1.000
_cell.length_b   1.000
_cell.length_c   1.000
_cell.angle_alpha   90.00
_cell.angle_beta   90.00
_cell.angle_gamma   90.00
#
_symmetry.space_group_name_H-M   'P 1'
#
loop_
_entity.id
_entity.type
_entity.pdbx_description
1 polymer ?
#
loop_
_entity_poly.entity_id
_entity_poly.type
_entity_poly.pdbx_seq_one_letter_code
_entity_poly.pdbx_strand_id
1 'polypeptide(L)' 'MGDLNQFKRSKERITEVLSHLMHKNIKDEKTSMFIADLQNSINKLESKIEEFKRQKAS' A
#
# COMPACT_ATOMS: atom_id res chain seq x y z
N MET A 1 -12.43 -11.97 -10.47
CA MET A 1 -11.67 -10.79 -10.95
C MET A 1 -11.81 -9.58 -10.02
N GLY A 2 -12.78 -9.57 -9.08
CA GLY A 2 -12.99 -8.47 -8.13
C GLY A 2 -11.87 -8.28 -7.12
N ASP A 3 -11.26 -9.35 -6.61
CA ASP A 3 -10.26 -9.28 -5.53
C ASP A 3 -8.98 -8.56 -5.97
N LEU A 4 -8.46 -8.87 -7.15
CA LEU A 4 -7.29 -8.18 -7.71
C LEU A 4 -7.54 -6.68 -7.88
N ASN A 5 -8.74 -6.30 -8.32
CA ASN A 5 -9.10 -4.90 -8.51
C ASN A 5 -9.29 -4.18 -7.17
N GLN A 6 -9.79 -4.89 -6.16
CA GLN A 6 -9.89 -4.40 -4.79
C GLN A 6 -8.49 -4.18 -4.18
N PHE A 7 -7.54 -5.11 -4.36
CA PHE A 7 -6.17 -4.93 -3.87
C PHE A 7 -5.46 -3.74 -4.53
N LYS A 8 -5.64 -3.54 -5.84
CA LYS A 8 -5.11 -2.37 -6.55
C LYS A 8 -5.67 -1.06 -6.01
N ARG A 9 -7.00 -0.95 -5.87
CA ARG A 9 -7.66 0.24 -5.32
C ARG A 9 -7.23 0.54 -3.89
N SER A 10 -7.09 -0.48 -3.06
CA SER A 10 -6.58 -0.32 -1.69
C SER A 10 -5.14 0.18 -1.68
N LYS A 11 -4.27 -0.37 -2.55
CA LYS A 11 -2.89 0.11 -2.70
C LYS A 11 -2.85 1.57 -3.13
N GLU A 12 -3.65 1.96 -4.11
CA GLU A 12 -3.72 3.35 -4.61
C GLU A 12 -4.13 4.32 -3.48
N ARG A 13 -5.19 4.00 -2.73
CA ARG A 13 -5.64 4.83 -1.59
C ARG A 13 -4.57 4.99 -0.51
N ILE A 14 -3.90 3.90 -0.13
CA ILE A 14 -2.84 3.95 0.90
C ILE A 14 -1.65 4.77 0.39
N THR A 15 -1.32 4.65 -0.91
CA THR A 15 -0.23 5.43 -1.54
C THR A 15 -0.55 6.92 -1.55
N GLU A 16 -1.79 7.30 -1.82
CA GLU A 16 -2.24 8.70 -1.78
C GLU A 16 -2.11 9.28 -0.36
N VAL A 17 -2.57 8.55 0.66
CA VAL A 17 -2.42 8.96 2.07
C VAL A 17 -0.94 9.10 2.45
N LEU A 18 -0.10 8.15 2.04
CA LEU A 18 1.34 8.20 2.28
C LEU A 18 1.98 9.45 1.64
N SER A 19 1.63 9.76 0.39
CA SER A 19 2.12 10.93 -0.32
C SER A 19 1.74 12.23 0.40
N HIS A 20 0.50 12.34 0.86
CA HIS A 20 0.05 13.49 1.65
C HIS A 20 0.82 13.64 2.98
N LEU A 21 1.08 12.54 3.68
CA LEU A 21 1.82 12.56 4.94
C LEU A 21 3.29 12.97 4.73
N MET A 22 3.93 12.47 3.67
CA MET A 22 5.31 12.85 3.32
C MET A 22 5.41 14.31 2.86
N HIS A 23 4.44 14.83 2.11
CA HIS A 23 4.42 16.22 1.65
C HIS A 23 4.28 17.23 2.78
N LYS A 24 3.59 16.86 3.88
CA LYS A 24 3.44 17.75 5.03
C LYS A 24 4.71 17.91 5.87
N ASN A 25 5.82 17.24 5.51
CA ASN A 25 7.12 17.32 6.19
C ASN A 25 6.99 17.16 7.72
N ILE A 26 6.11 16.23 8.13
CA ILE A 26 5.77 16.01 9.51
C ILE A 26 6.93 15.21 10.15
N LYS A 27 7.84 15.91 10.83
CA LYS A 27 8.96 15.32 11.58
C LYS A 27 8.56 14.84 12.99
N ASP A 28 7.33 14.33 13.11
CA ASP A 28 6.83 13.75 14.34
C ASP A 28 7.08 12.23 14.32
N GLU A 29 7.52 11.69 15.46
CA GLU A 29 7.88 10.27 15.60
C GLU A 29 6.68 9.36 15.34
N LYS A 30 5.49 9.73 15.83
CA LYS A 30 4.27 8.94 15.59
C LYS A 30 3.92 8.92 14.12
N THR A 31 4.01 10.07 13.45
CA THR A 31 3.75 10.16 12.00
C THR A 31 4.75 9.32 11.20
N SER A 32 6.00 9.29 11.63
CA SER A 32 7.04 8.45 11.02
C SER A 32 6.74 6.95 11.17
N MET A 33 6.26 6.52 12.36
CA MET A 33 5.78 5.15 12.57
C MET A 33 4.59 4.82 11.68
N PHE A 34 3.60 5.71 11.59
CA PHE A 34 2.44 5.53 10.71
C PHE A 34 2.83 5.42 9.23
N ILE A 35 3.78 6.24 8.76
CA ILE A 35 4.32 6.15 7.40
C ILE A 35 4.96 4.77 7.17
N ALA A 36 5.74 4.26 8.12
CA ALA A 36 6.36 2.94 8.03
C ALA A 36 5.30 1.82 7.98
N ASP A 37 4.24 1.90 8.78
CA ASP A 37 3.13 0.93 8.75
C ASP A 37 2.35 0.96 7.44
N LEU A 38 2.12 2.15 6.87
CA LEU A 38 1.48 2.31 5.57
C LEU A 38 2.34 1.74 4.44
N GLN A 39 3.67 1.98 4.47
CA GLN A 39 4.62 1.37 3.53
C GLN A 39 4.61 -0.16 3.63
N ASN A 40 4.65 -0.71 4.84
CA ASN A 40 4.56 -2.16 5.05
C ASN A 40 3.24 -2.74 4.52
N SER A 41 2.14 -2.01 4.69
CA SER A 41 0.83 -2.40 4.15
C SER A 41 0.81 -2.39 2.62
N ILE A 42 1.45 -1.41 1.98
CA ILE A 42 1.63 -1.38 0.52
C ILE A 42 2.42 -2.61 0.05
N ASN A 43 3.55 -2.91 0.69
CA ASN A 43 4.39 -4.06 0.32
C ASN A 43 3.61 -5.38 0.42
N LYS A 44 2.84 -5.57 1.48
CA LYS A 44 1.96 -6.75 1.64
C LYS A 44 0.92 -6.86 0.53
N LEU A 45 0.33 -5.74 0.12
CA LEU A 45 -0.62 -5.70 -0.99
C LEU A 45 0.07 -6.04 -2.32
N GLU A 46 1.30 -5.56 -2.55
CA GLU A 46 2.07 -5.90 -3.74
C GLU A 46 2.37 -7.40 -3.82
N SER A 47 2.87 -7.99 -2.73
CA SER A 47 3.13 -9.44 -2.68
C SER A 47 1.88 -10.25 -2.97
N LYS A 48 0.72 -9.86 -2.40
CA LYS A 48 -0.57 -10.51 -2.71
C LYS A 48 -0.97 -10.33 -4.17
N ILE A 49 -0.82 -9.14 -4.73
CA ILE A 49 -1.12 -8.87 -6.15
C ILE A 49 -0.26 -9.76 -7.06
N GLU A 50 1.03 -9.89 -6.76
CA GLU A 50 1.94 -10.77 -7.50
C GLU A 50 1.55 -12.24 -7.37
N GLU A 51 1.25 -12.71 -6.16
CA GLU A 51 0.79 -14.08 -5.91
C GLU A 51 -0.49 -14.39 -6.70
N PHE A 52 -1.49 -13.50 -6.66
CA PHE A 52 -2.72 -13.63 -7.43
C PHE A 52 -2.48 -13.64 -8.94
N LYS A 53 -1.51 -12.88 -9.44
CA LYS A 53 -1.13 -12.89 -10.87
C LYS A 53 -0.50 -14.21 -11.26
N ARG A 54 0.41 -14.75 -10.43
CA ARG A 54 1.06 -16.05 -10.68
C ARG A 54 0.04 -17.19 -10.69
N GLN A 55 -0.86 -17.24 -9.71
CA GLN A 55 -1.90 -18.27 -9.63
C GLN A 55 -2.89 -18.24 -10.80
N LYS A 56 -3.07 -17.09 -11.46
CA LYS A 56 -3.92 -16.95 -12.64
C LYS A 56 -3.21 -17.19 -13.97
N ALA A 57 -1.88 -17.23 -13.97
CA ALA A 57 -1.06 -17.48 -15.15
C ALA A 57 -0.70 -18.97 -15.32
N SER A 58 -0.85 -19.76 -14.25
CA SER A 58 -0.85 -21.24 -14.26
C SER A 58 -2.24 -21.78 -14.56
#